data_AF-A0A7J4XJ03-F1
#
_entry.id   AF-A0A7J4XJ03-F1
#
_cell.length_a   1.000
_cell.length_b   1.000
_cell.length_c   1.000
_cell.angle_alpha   90.00
_cell.angle_beta   90.00
_cell.angle_gamma   90.00
#
_symmetry.space_group_name_H-M   'P 1'
#
loop_
_entity.id
_entity.type
_entity.pdbx_description
1 polymer ?
#
loop_
_entity_poly.entity_id
_entity_poly.type
_entity_poly.pdbx_seq_one_letter_code
_entity_poly.pdbx_strand_id
1 'polypeptide(L)' 'MKNTLMNIWNFYLEGFRSMTLGRTLWLIIIVKLFIMFFILKIFFFPNYLGHLSTDKEKSEYVGDELIRRAIPPSD' A
#
# COMPACT_ATOMS: atom_id res chain seq x y z
N MET A 1 -15.63 29.76 18.94
CA MET A 1 -14.75 29.24 17.86
C MET A 1 -14.93 27.75 17.54
N LYS A 2 -15.69 26.95 18.31
CA LYS A 2 -15.94 25.53 17.98
C LYS A 2 -16.91 25.32 16.80
N ASN A 3 -17.79 26.30 16.53
CA ASN A 3 -18.87 26.15 15.55
C ASN A 3 -18.42 26.39 14.09
N THR A 4 -17.34 27.15 13.86
CA THR A 4 -16.84 27.43 12.50
C THR A 4 -16.24 26.18 11.87
N LEU A 5 -15.44 25.42 12.61
CA LEU A 5 -14.90 24.12 12.16
C LEU A 5 -16.02 23.12 11.86
N MET A 6 -17.05 23.06 12.70
CA MET A 6 -18.21 22.19 12.48
C MET A 6 -18.98 22.58 11.21
N ASN A 7 -19.15 23.87 10.94
CA ASN A 7 -19.79 24.35 9.72
C ASN A 7 -18.96 24.05 8.47
N ILE A 8 -17.63 24.19 8.53
CA ILE A 8 -16.74 23.85 7.41
C ILE A 8 -16.79 22.36 7.11
N TRP A 9 -16.82 21.52 8.15
CA TRP A 9 -16.98 20.08 8.02
C TRP A 9 -18.32 19.71 7.37
N ASN A 10 -19.42 20.29 7.87
CA ASN A 10 -20.76 20.05 7.32
C ASN A 10 -20.87 20.54 5.87
N PHE A 11 -20.30 21.70 5.53
CA PHE A 11 -20.28 22.22 4.16
C PHE A 11 -19.49 21.30 3.22
N TYR A 12 -18.35 20.76 3.67
CA TYR A 12 -17.57 19.81 2.86
C TYR A 12 -18.33 18.50 2.65
N LEU A 13 -18.96 17.96 3.70
CA LEU A 13 -19.79 16.76 3.62
C LEU A 13 -21.03 16.96 2.75
N GLU A 14 -21.75 18.07 2.91
CA GLU A 14 -22.94 18.39 2.11
C GLU A 14 -22.58 18.71 0.66
N GLY A 15 -21.52 19.47 0.42
CA GLY A 15 -21.00 19.74 -0.92
C GLY A 15 -20.55 18.46 -1.63
N PHE A 16 -19.79 17.61 -0.93
CA PHE A 16 -19.35 16.33 -1.47
C PHE A 16 -20.53 15.36 -1.72
N ARG A 17 -21.53 15.34 -0.84
CA ARG A 17 -22.71 14.47 -0.98
C ARG A 17 -23.66 14.95 -2.07
N SER A 18 -23.87 16.26 -2.21
CA SER A 18 -24.77 16.85 -3.22
C SER A 18 -24.19 16.79 -4.64
N MET A 19 -22.88 16.59 -4.79
CA MET A 19 -22.21 16.49 -6.08
C MET A 19 -22.12 15.05 -6.60
N THR A 20 -22.78 14.77 -7.73
CA THR A 20 -22.64 13.49 -8.45
C THR A 20 -21.25 13.33 -9.06
N LEU A 21 -20.69 14.39 -9.64
CA LEU A 21 -19.35 14.39 -10.24
C LEU A 21 -18.25 14.14 -9.20
N GLY A 22 -18.31 14.81 -8.05
CA GLY A 22 -17.35 14.62 -6.96
C GLY A 22 -17.35 13.21 -6.40
N ARG A 23 -18.55 12.62 -6.22
CA ARG A 23 -18.70 11.23 -5.78
C ARG A 23 -18.14 10.25 -6.80
N THR A 24 -18.41 10.45 -8.09
CA THR A 24 -17.85 9.62 -9.17
C THR A 24 -16.33 9.73 -9.23
N LEU A 25 -15.77 10.93 -9.15
CA LEU A 25 -14.32 11.15 -9.12
C LEU A 25 -13.66 10.48 -7.92
N TRP A 26 -14.26 10.59 -6.73
CA TRP A 26 -13.73 9.97 -5.52
C TRP A 26 -13.79 8.44 -5.60
N LEU A 27 -14.87 7.89 -6.16
CA LEU A 27 -14.99 6.47 -6.45
C LEU A 27 -13.88 6.02 -7.41
N ILE A 28 -13.64 6.78 -8.49
CA ILE A 28 -12.53 6.51 -9.42
C ILE A 28 -11.18 6.52 -8.69
N ILE A 29 -10.94 7.48 -7.80
CA ILE A 29 -9.70 7.54 -7.00
C ILE A 29 -9.57 6.30 -6.12
N ILE A 30 -10.61 5.89 -5.40
CA ILE A 30 -10.59 4.68 -4.58
C ILE A 30 -10.31 3.44 -5.42
N VAL A 31 -11.03 3.27 -6.52
CA VAL A 31 -10.86 2.14 -7.43
C VAL A 31 -9.43 2.13 -8.00
N LYS A 32 -8.92 3.28 -8.41
CA LYS A 32 -7.56 3.41 -8.92
C LYS A 32 -6.53 3.08 -7.85
N LEU A 33 -6.69 3.57 -6.62
CA LEU A 33 -5.80 3.25 -5.51
C LEU A 33 -5.85 1.75 -5.16
N PHE A 34 -7.03 1.13 -5.18
CA PHE A 34 -7.18 -0.30 -4.97
C PHE A 34 -6.48 -1.12 -6.06
N ILE A 35 -6.72 -0.78 -7.33
CA ILE A 35 -6.08 -1.45 -8.47
C ILE A 35 -4.56 -1.24 -8.45
N MET A 36 -4.09 0.00 -8.21
CA MET A 36 -2.66 0.31 -8.10
C MET A 36 -2.02 -0.46 -6.95
N PHE A 37 -2.68 -0.54 -5.79
CA PHE A 37 -2.20 -1.31 -4.65
C PHE A 37 -2.09 -2.79 -5.00
N PHE A 38 -3.09 -3.39 -5.66
CA PHE A 38 -3.05 -4.80 -6.06
C PHE A 38 -1.98 -5.09 -7.11
N ILE A 39 -1.84 -4.25 -8.14
CA ILE A 39 -0.83 -4.43 -9.19
C ILE A 39 0.57 -4.27 -8.60
N LEU A 40 0.82 -3.20 -7.83
CA LEU A 40 2.09 -3.01 -7.14
C LEU A 40 2.35 -4.16 -6.17
N LYS A 41 1.34 -4.63 -5.43
CA LYS A 41 1.49 -5.76 -4.51
C LYS A 41 1.87 -7.04 -5.24
N ILE A 42 1.21 -7.38 -6.35
CA ILE A 42 1.51 -8.61 -7.10
C ILE A 42 2.85 -8.50 -7.84
N PHE A 43 3.22 -7.31 -8.31
CA PHE A 43 4.47 -7.08 -9.05
C PHE A 43 5.69 -6.90 -8.13
N PHE A 44 5.56 -6.24 -6.99
CA PHE A 44 6.63 -6.07 -5.98
C PHE A 44 6.68 -7.23 -4.98
N PHE A 45 5.56 -7.90 -4.72
CA PHE A 45 5.49 -9.17 -4.00
C PHE A 45 4.86 -10.25 -4.90
N PRO A 46 5.52 -10.64 -6.02
CA PRO A 46 5.20 -11.91 -6.65
C PRO A 46 5.32 -12.99 -5.59
N ASN A 47 4.73 -14.16 -5.81
CA ASN A 47 5.01 -15.35 -5.00
C ASN A 47 6.48 -15.79 -5.20
N TYR A 48 7.44 -14.95 -4.84
CA TYR A 48 8.86 -15.23 -4.77
C TYR A 48 9.13 -16.38 -3.80
N LEU A 49 8.13 -16.75 -2.99
CA LEU A 49 8.14 -17.85 -2.04
C LEU A 49 7.58 -19.19 -2.58
N GLY A 50 6.85 -19.21 -3.71
CA GLY A 50 6.06 -20.38 -4.13
C GLY A 50 6.80 -21.60 -4.74
N HIS A 51 8.12 -21.58 -4.87
CA HIS A 51 8.91 -22.74 -5.35
C HIS A 51 9.73 -23.45 -4.25
N LEU A 52 9.61 -23.01 -2.99
CA LEU A 52 10.14 -23.73 -1.81
C LEU A 52 9.01 -23.80 -0.79
N SER A 53 8.80 -24.99 -0.24
CA SER A 53 7.53 -25.44 0.33
C SER A 53 7.07 -24.72 1.61
N THR A 54 7.75 -23.68 2.10
CA THR A 54 7.36 -22.92 3.30
C THR A 54 8.00 -21.52 3.30
N ASP A 55 7.23 -20.48 3.65
CA ASP A 55 7.68 -19.06 3.75
C ASP A 55 8.90 -18.86 4.68
N LYS A 56 9.18 -19.83 5.55
CA LYS A 56 10.25 -19.81 6.54
C LYS A 56 11.65 -19.99 5.93
N GLU A 57 11.81 -20.87 4.93
CA GLU A 57 13.12 -21.22 4.36
C GLU A 57 13.73 -20.10 3.50
N LYS A 58 12.89 -19.25 2.91
CA LYS A 58 13.37 -18.17 2.03
C LYS A 58 13.75 -16.89 2.74
N SER A 59 13.10 -16.59 3.87
CA SER A 59 13.59 -15.52 4.75
C SER A 59 14.96 -15.88 5.34
N GLU A 60 15.20 -17.17 5.60
CA GLU A 60 16.47 -17.68 6.10
C GLU A 60 17.59 -17.57 5.04
N TYR A 61 17.33 -17.95 3.78
CA TYR A 61 18.31 -17.82 2.69
C TYR A 61 18.71 -16.37 2.36
N VAL A 62 17.76 -15.43 2.37
CA VAL A 62 18.07 -14.01 2.15
C VAL A 62 18.83 -13.41 3.34
N GLY A 63 18.52 -13.84 4.56
CA GLY A 63 19.27 -13.46 5.75
C GLY A 63 20.74 -13.92 5.70
N ASP A 64 20.97 -15.17 5.31
CA ASP A 64 22.30 -15.77 5.25
C ASP A 64 23.19 -15.12 4.18
N GLU A 65 22.63 -14.79 3.00
CA GLU A 65 23.37 -14.11 1.94
C GLU A 65 23.73 -12.66 2.32
N LEU A 66 22.88 -11.97 3.10
CA LEU A 66 23.18 -10.64 3.62
C LEU A 66 24.28 -10.69 4.68
N ILE A 67 24.28 -11.70 5.57
CA ILE A 67 25.35 -11.91 6.56
C ILE A 67 26.66 -12.22 5.84
N ARG A 68 26.64 -13.11 4.84
CA ARG A 68 27.82 -13.53 4.09
C ARG A 68 28.45 -12.40 3.27
N ARG A 69 27.65 -11.46 2.76
CA ARG A 69 28.15 -10.27 2.05
C ARG A 69 28.56 -9.12 2.97
N ALA A 70 27.98 -9.05 4.16
CA ALA A 70 28.36 -8.05 5.16
C ALA A 70 29.70 -8.37 5.83
N ILE A 71 30.16 -9.62 5.75
CA ILE A 71 31.48 -10.05 6.20
C ILE A 71 32.44 -9.94 4.99
N PRO A 72 33.33 -8.93 4.93
CA PRO A 72 34.34 -8.88 3.89
C PRO A 72 35.28 -10.11 4.02
N PRO A 73 35.82 -10.64 2.91
CA PRO A 73 36.79 -11.72 2.98
C PRO A 73 37.98 -11.25 3.81
N SER A 74 38.32 -12.00 4.86
CA SER A 74 39.55 -11.79 5.61
C SER A 74 40.71 -12.39 4.82
N ASP A 75 41.24 -11.60 3.88
CA ASP A 75 42.58 -11.79 3.33
C ASP A 75 43.58 -10.96 4.14
#